data_AF-A0A1I1CMM7-F1
#
_entry.id   AF-A0A1I1CMM7-F1
#
_cell.length_a   1.000
_cell.length_b   1.000
_cell.length_c   1.000
_cell.angle_alpha   90.00
_cell.angle_beta   90.00
_cell.angle_gamma   90.00
#
_symmetry.space_group_name_H-M   'P 1'
#
loop_
_entity.id
_entity.type
_entity.pdbx_description
1 polymer ?
#
loop_
_entity_poly.entity_id
_entity_poly.type
_entity_poly.pdbx_seq_one_letter_code
_entity_poly.pdbx_strand_id
1 'polypeptide(L)' 'MQVLLPLEAPRLLLRHAHDSDLAPFAALNAEREAAAFAQPALPPGHRLRTHCLDRVTRAEWLEREGITP' A
#
# COMPACT_ATOMS: atom_id res chain seq x y z
N MET A 1 0.31 15.54 -21.14
CA MET A 1 1.03 15.12 -19.91
C MET A 1 0.58 16.06 -18.80
N GLN A 2 -0.16 15.58 -17.81
CA GLN A 2 -0.70 16.43 -16.74
C GLN A 2 0.37 16.59 -15.64
N VAL A 3 0.74 17.82 -15.31
CA VAL A 3 1.65 18.12 -14.20
C VAL A 3 0.79 18.28 -12.96
N LEU A 4 0.74 17.27 -12.10
CA LEU A 4 0.14 17.44 -10.77
C LEU A 4 1.06 18.38 -9.98
N LEU A 5 0.59 19.59 -9.65
CA LEU A 5 1.29 20.49 -8.75
C LEU A 5 1.26 19.92 -7.32
N PRO A 6 2.32 20.13 -6.52
CA PRO A 6 2.34 19.69 -5.14
C PRO A 6 1.27 20.41 -4.30
N LEU A 7 0.65 19.70 -3.37
CA LEU A 7 -0.29 20.24 -2.39
C LEU A 7 0.39 20.34 -1.02
N GLU A 8 0.42 21.54 -0.45
CA GLU A 8 1.11 21.81 0.82
C GLU A 8 0.12 22.16 1.95
N ALA A 9 0.41 21.65 3.15
CA ALA A 9 -0.22 22.00 4.41
C ALA A 9 0.86 22.09 5.51
N PRO A 10 0.59 22.67 6.70
CA PRO A 10 1.62 22.97 7.70
C PRO A 10 2.49 21.78 8.15
N ARG A 11 2.01 20.54 7.97
CA ARG A 11 2.72 19.30 8.35
C ARG A 11 2.74 18.24 7.24
N LEU A 12 2.33 18.60 6.02
CA LEU A 12 2.17 17.63 4.93
C LEU A 12 2.50 18.26 3.59
N LEU A 13 3.36 17.60 2.81
CA LEU A 13 3.63 17.92 1.42
C LEU A 13 3.24 16.70 0.58
N LEU A 14 2.19 16.84 -0.23
CA LEU A 14 1.78 15.88 -1.24
C LEU A 14 2.46 16.27 -2.55
N ARG A 15 3.42 15.45 -2.99
CA ARG A 15 4.17 15.64 -4.24
C ARG A 15 4.23 14.36 -5.05
N HIS A 16 4.69 14.45 -6.29
CA HIS A 16 5.03 13.27 -7.08
C HIS A 16 6.13 12.44 -6.40
N ALA A 17 6.04 11.13 -6.61
CA ALA A 17 7.09 10.21 -6.19
C ALA A 17 8.37 10.43 -7.02
N HIS A 18 9.50 10.29 -6.37
CA HIS A 18 10.83 10.35 -6.95
C HIS A 18 11.54 9.01 -6.72
N ASP A 19 12.54 8.68 -7.54
CA ASP A 19 13.27 7.39 -7.44
C ASP A 19 13.88 7.17 -6.04
N SER A 20 14.28 8.26 -5.36
CA SER A 20 14.79 8.23 -3.99
C SER A 20 13.76 7.74 -2.96
N ASP A 21 12.46 7.84 -3.25
CA ASP A 21 11.39 7.39 -2.36
C ASP A 21 11.21 5.86 -2.39
N LEU A 22 11.77 5.17 -3.38
CA LEU A 22 11.58 3.73 -3.57
C LEU A 22 12.11 2.90 -2.40
N ALA A 23 13.33 3.17 -1.94
CA ALA A 23 13.92 2.36 -0.87
C ALA A 23 13.19 2.52 0.48
N PRO A 24 12.86 3.74 0.94
CA PRO A 24 12.04 3.94 2.13
C PRO A 24 10.63 3.33 1.99
N PHE A 25 9.99 3.49 0.82
CA PHE A 25 8.67 2.92 0.56
C PHE A 25 8.70 1.39 0.59
N ALA A 26 9.73 0.77 0.02
CA ALA A 26 9.90 -0.68 0.07
C ALA A 26 10.09 -1.17 1.51
N ALA A 27 10.90 -0.49 2.32
CA ALA A 27 11.10 -0.84 3.73
C ALA A 27 9.79 -0.79 4.54
N LEU A 28 8.97 0.24 4.35
CA LEU A 28 7.64 0.33 4.99
C LEU A 28 6.68 -0.81 4.61
N ASN A 29 6.88 -1.41 3.44
CA ASN A 29 6.05 -2.51 2.93
C ASN A 29 6.68 -3.90 3.12
N ALA A 30 7.92 -3.98 3.62
CA ALA A 30 8.65 -5.24 3.74
C ALA A 30 8.08 -6.16 4.82
N GLU A 31 7.39 -5.61 5.81
CA GLU A 31 6.78 -6.39 6.88
C GLU A 31 5.39 -6.91 6.47
N ARG A 32 5.30 -8.24 6.44
CA ARG A 32 4.08 -9.01 6.19
C ARG A 32 3.31 -9.18 7.50
N GLU A 33 2.57 -8.16 7.89
CA GLU A 33 1.58 -8.30 8.95
C GLU A 33 0.23 -8.63 8.33
N ALA A 34 -0.29 -9.83 8.63
CA ALA A 34 -1.69 -10.16 8.38
C ALA A 34 -2.55 -9.38 9.38
N ALA A 35 -2.86 -8.12 9.06
CA ALA A 35 -3.63 -7.24 9.93
C ALA A 35 -5.12 -7.38 9.61
N ALA A 36 -5.92 -7.68 10.63
CA ALA A 36 -7.37 -7.58 10.54
C ALA A 36 -7.78 -6.11 10.52
N PHE A 37 -8.68 -5.74 9.60
CA PHE A 37 -9.25 -4.40 9.52
C PHE A 37 -10.76 -4.45 9.30
N ALA A 38 -11.45 -3.38 9.69
CA ALA A 38 -12.90 -3.24 9.48
C ALA A 38 -13.19 -2.53 8.15
N GLN A 39 -14.00 -3.14 7.29
CA GLN A 39 -14.48 -2.51 6.06
C GLN A 39 -15.34 -1.27 6.38
N PRO A 40 -14.88 -0.04 6.07
CA PRO A 40 -15.58 1.19 6.42
C PRO A 40 -16.98 1.31 5.80
N ALA A 41 -17.23 0.67 4.66
CA ALA A 41 -18.53 0.67 4.01
C ALA A 41 -19.59 -0.21 4.69
N LEU A 42 -19.20 -1.04 5.69
CA LEU A 42 -20.12 -1.97 6.37
C LEU A 42 -20.44 -1.51 7.80
N PRO A 43 -21.73 -1.57 8.22
CA PRO A 43 -22.13 -1.23 9.58
C PRO A 43 -21.46 -2.11 10.65
N PRO A 44 -21.27 -1.60 11.88
CA PRO A 44 -20.86 -2.42 13.02
C PRO A 44 -21.76 -3.65 13.22
N GLY A 45 -21.16 -4.80 13.56
CA GLY A 45 -21.88 -6.06 13.75
C GLY A 45 -22.20 -6.84 12.45
N HIS A 46 -21.94 -6.26 11.27
CA HIS A 46 -22.12 -6.96 10.00
C HIS A 46 -21.13 -8.15 9.89
N ARG A 47 -21.63 -9.35 9.55
CA ARG A 47 -20.84 -10.59 9.54
C ARG A 47 -19.61 -10.54 8.62
N LEU A 48 -19.69 -9.77 7.54
CA LEU A 48 -18.58 -9.58 6.59
C LEU A 48 -17.72 -8.34 6.88
N ARG A 49 -17.82 -7.72 8.06
CA ARG A 49 -17.10 -6.45 8.32
C ARG A 49 -15.60 -6.66 8.49
N THR A 50 -15.20 -7.74 9.15
CA THR A 50 -13.79 -8.05 9.44
C THR A 50 -13.12 -8.65 8.20
N HIS A 51 -12.09 -7.98 7.70
CA HIS A 51 -11.25 -8.44 6.61
C HIS A 51 -9.81 -8.60 7.09
N CYS A 52 -9.04 -9.45 6.41
CA CYS A 52 -7.59 -9.54 6.61
C CYS A 52 -6.90 -8.94 5.38
N LEU A 53 -5.91 -8.07 5.59
CA LEU A 53 -5.03 -7.63 4.52
C LEU A 53 -3.86 -8.60 4.45
N ASP A 54 -3.71 -9.27 3.31
CA ASP A 54 -2.53 -10.09 3.03
C ASP A 54 -1.60 -9.35 2.08
N ARG A 55 -0.29 -9.32 2.39
CA ARG A 55 0.73 -8.61 1.60
C ARG A 55 1.64 -9.63 0.93
N VAL A 56 2.04 -9.38 -0.32
CA VAL A 56 3.09 -10.16 -0.99
C VAL A 56 4.12 -9.20 -1.57
N THR A 57 5.39 -9.56 -1.50
CA THR A 57 6.47 -8.81 -2.13
C THR A 57 6.44 -8.99 -3.65
N ARG A 58 7.10 -8.09 -4.39
CA ARG A 58 7.26 -8.25 -5.84
C ARG A 58 7.99 -9.56 -6.19
N ALA A 59 8.98 -9.96 -5.39
CA ALA A 59 9.71 -11.20 -5.61
C ALA A 59 8.81 -12.44 -5.44
N GLU A 60 8.02 -12.49 -4.36
CA GLU A 60 7.05 -13.56 -4.10
C GLU A 60 5.98 -13.64 -5.22
N TRP A 61 5.53 -12.48 -5.73
CA TRP A 61 4.61 -12.43 -6.85
C TRP A 61 5.24 -13.00 -8.12
N LEU A 62 6.45 -12.56 -8.48
CA LEU A 62 7.16 -13.05 -9.67
C LEU A 62 7.38 -14.58 -9.61
N GLU A 63 7.78 -15.09 -8.44
CA GLU A 63 7.94 -16.52 -8.20
C GLU A 63 6.62 -17.29 -8.38
N ARG A 64 5.53 -16.79 -7.78
CA ARG A 64 4.21 -17.42 -7.88
C ARG A 64 3.66 -17.45 -9.31
N GLU A 65 3.84 -16.37 -10.05
CA GLU A 65 3.35 -16.26 -11.43
C GLU A 65 4.31 -16.90 -12.46
N GLY A 66 5.44 -17.48 -12.02
CA GLY A 66 6.44 -18.07 -12.90
C GLY A 66 7.12 -17.06 -13.83
N ILE A 67 7.11 -15.77 -13.48
CA ILE A 67 7.70 -14.71 -14.28
C ILE A 67 9.18 -14.63 -13.91
N THR A 68 10.03 -15.15 -14.80
CA THR A 68 11.49 -14.99 -14.70
C THR A 68 11.86 -13.55 -15.07
N PRO A 69 12.80 -12.87 -14.36
CA PRO A 69 13.20 -11.50 -14.67
C PRO A 69 13.68 -11.29 -16.10
#